data_AF-A0A7R9JIQ1-F1
#
_entry.id   AF-A0A7R9JIQ1-F1
#
_cell.length_a   1.000
_cell.length_b   1.000
_cell.length_c   1.000
_cell.angle_alpha   90.00
_cell.angle_beta   90.00
_cell.angle_gamma   90.00
#
_symmetry.space_group_name_H-M   'P 1'
#
loop_
_entity.id
_entity.type
_entity.pdbx_description
1 polymer ?
#
loop_
_entity_poly.entity_id
_entity_poly.type
_entity_poly.pdbx_seq_one_letter_code
_entity_poly.pdbx_strand_id
1 'polypeptide(L)'
;MEVSKPGYLSKMFSHMVMPLLQLGCDSDQIVHQLYHPLMLQLAHWYSSAVQLGSVHTQILIDTLMDGITHPTDTALRDYSAKCLREFVIWSIKQSRAKDLEKSQTNIKAVLKKMFSLCVHPCPTKRLGNYSIPKIFN
;
A
#
# COMPACT_ATOMS: atom_id res chain seq x y z
N MET A 1 -20.41 -12.53 2.09
CA MET A 1 -19.54 -11.99 3.15
C MET A 1 -20.02 -10.57 3.41
N GLU A 2 -20.70 -10.37 4.53
CA GLU A 2 -21.30 -9.08 4.89
C GLU A 2 -20.21 -8.00 4.94
N VAL A 3 -20.32 -7.02 4.06
CA VAL A 3 -19.52 -5.80 4.13
C VAL A 3 -20.06 -5.03 5.32
N SER A 4 -19.47 -5.27 6.48
CA SER A 4 -19.78 -4.58 7.73
C SER A 4 -19.74 -3.07 7.47
N LYS A 5 -20.80 -2.35 7.87
CA LYS A 5 -20.94 -0.90 7.68
C LYS A 5 -19.62 -0.21 8.03
N PRO A 6 -19.12 0.74 7.22
CA PRO A 6 -17.86 1.41 7.53
C PRO A 6 -18.00 2.07 8.89
N GLY A 7 -17.32 1.50 9.89
CA GLY A 7 -17.33 2.00 11.24
C GLY A 7 -16.70 3.39 11.29
N TYR A 8 -17.03 4.17 12.31
CA TYR A 8 -16.39 5.46 12.57
C TYR A 8 -14.85 5.39 12.47
N LEU A 9 -14.26 4.28 12.94
CA LEU A 9 -12.82 4.01 12.88
C LEU A 9 -12.27 3.87 11.45
N SER A 10 -13.00 3.24 10.52
CA SER A 10 -12.52 3.12 9.14
C SER A 10 -12.49 4.49 8.44
N LYS A 11 -13.47 5.34 8.75
CA LYS A 11 -13.48 6.72 8.26
C LYS A 11 -12.33 7.53 8.86
N MET A 12 -12.04 7.41 10.15
CA MET A 12 -10.86 8.07 10.73
C MET A 12 -9.56 7.57 10.09
N PHE A 13 -9.44 6.26 9.91
CA PHE A 13 -8.25 5.65 9.32
C PHE A 13 -7.97 6.18 7.90
N SER A 14 -8.99 6.33 7.06
CA SER A 14 -8.80 6.90 5.71
C SER A 14 -8.24 8.32 5.71
N HIS A 15 -8.51 9.12 6.75
CA HIS A 15 -7.94 10.47 6.88
C HIS A 15 -6.55 10.48 7.51
N MET A 16 -6.14 9.40 8.20
CA MET A 16 -4.85 9.32 8.89
C MET A 16 -3.74 8.68 8.04
N VAL A 17 -4.07 7.72 7.17
CA VAL A 17 -3.05 6.96 6.43
C VAL A 17 -2.23 7.84 5.49
N MET A 18 -2.85 8.77 4.76
CA MET A 18 -2.10 9.64 3.83
C MET A 18 -1.13 10.59 4.57
N PRO A 19 -1.56 11.30 5.63
CA PRO A 19 -0.62 12.08 6.46
C PRO A 19 0.51 11.23 7.06
N LEU A 20 0.22 10.02 7.54
CA LEU A 20 1.26 9.12 8.07
C LEU A 20 2.28 8.73 7.00
N LEU A 21 1.81 8.51 5.77
CA LEU A 21 2.66 8.20 4.62
C LEU A 21 3.54 9.41 4.24
N GLN A 22 2.99 10.62 4.27
CA GLN A 22 3.73 11.87 4.06
C GLN A 22 4.80 12.11 5.13
N LEU A 23 4.48 11.86 6.40
CA LEU A 23 5.47 11.95 7.49
C LEU A 23 6.59 10.91 7.35
N GLY A 24 6.30 9.74 6.80
CA GLY A 24 7.30 8.71 6.53
C GLY A 24 8.29 9.06 5.41
N CYS A 25 7.99 10.08 4.60
CA CYS A 25 8.89 10.64 3.59
C CYS A 25 9.27 12.10 3.85
N ASP A 26 9.09 12.60 5.08
CA ASP A 26 9.43 13.97 5.45
C ASP A 26 10.95 14.23 5.35
N SER A 27 11.31 15.48 5.06
CA SER A 27 12.71 15.93 5.02
C SER A 27 13.36 16.00 6.41
N ASP A 28 12.56 16.14 7.47
CA ASP A 28 13.03 16.10 8.84
C ASP A 28 13.47 14.67 9.22
N GLN A 29 14.73 14.55 9.61
CA GLN A 29 15.34 13.27 9.92
C GLN A 29 14.69 12.56 11.11
N ILE A 30 14.25 13.28 12.14
CA ILE A 30 13.64 12.71 13.35
C ILE A 30 12.25 12.18 13.00
N VAL A 31 11.47 12.98 12.27
CA VAL A 31 10.13 12.59 11.80
C VAL A 31 10.25 11.36 10.89
N HIS A 32 11.14 11.40 9.92
CA HIS A 32 11.38 10.27 9.01
C HIS A 32 11.80 9.01 9.78
N GLN A 33 12.73 9.08 10.73
CA GLN A 33 13.17 7.92 11.51
C GLN A 33 12.06 7.25 12.32
N LEU A 34 11.03 7.99 12.72
CA LEU A 34 9.89 7.46 13.47
C LEU A 34 8.81 6.89 12.55
N TYR A 35 8.37 7.67 11.57
CA TYR A 35 7.21 7.31 10.74
C TYR A 35 7.57 6.37 9.58
N HIS A 36 8.81 6.42 9.08
CA HIS A 36 9.26 5.53 8.01
C HIS A 36 9.18 4.04 8.40
N PRO A 37 9.74 3.58 9.54
CA PRO A 37 9.59 2.19 9.94
C PRO A 37 8.15 1.86 10.36
N LEU A 38 7.42 2.81 10.96
CA LEU A 38 6.04 2.60 11.39
C LEU A 38 5.12 2.23 10.23
N MET A 39 5.21 2.95 9.10
CA MET A 39 4.37 2.65 7.93
C MET A 39 4.74 1.32 7.27
N LEU A 40 6.03 0.94 7.30
CA LEU A 40 6.45 -0.39 6.85
C LEU A 40 5.90 -1.50 7.76
N GLN A 41 5.93 -1.31 9.09
CA GLN A 41 5.36 -2.24 10.05
C GLN A 41 3.84 -2.36 9.89
N LEU A 42 3.14 -1.26 9.64
CA LEU A 42 1.71 -1.28 9.32
C LEU A 42 1.44 -2.07 8.04
N ALA A 43 2.23 -1.86 6.99
CA ALA A 43 2.13 -2.65 5.76
C ALA A 43 2.34 -4.15 6.04
N HIS A 44 3.32 -4.53 6.88
CA HIS A 44 3.53 -5.91 7.28
C HIS A 44 2.36 -6.48 8.08
N TRP A 45 1.79 -5.71 9.01
CA TRP A 45 0.66 -6.15 9.83
C TRP A 45 -0.59 -6.37 8.99
N TYR A 46 -0.94 -5.42 8.12
CA TYR A 46 -2.11 -5.51 7.24
C TYR A 46 -1.93 -6.55 6.12
N SER A 47 -0.69 -6.96 5.82
CA SER A 47 -0.39 -8.08 4.92
C SER A 47 -0.64 -9.47 5.53
N SER A 48 -1.00 -9.54 6.82
CA SER A 48 -1.36 -10.79 7.48
C SER A 48 -2.70 -11.34 6.99
N ALA A 49 -2.81 -12.67 6.89
CA ALA A 49 -4.04 -13.37 6.52
C ALA A 49 -5.25 -12.99 7.39
N VAL A 50 -5.02 -12.60 8.65
CA VAL A 50 -6.07 -12.16 9.59
C VAL A 50 -6.65 -10.80 9.18
N GLN A 51 -5.80 -9.90 8.69
CA GLN A 51 -6.17 -8.52 8.37
C GLN A 51 -6.48 -8.31 6.88
N LEU A 52 -6.11 -9.26 6.01
CA LEU A 52 -6.24 -9.13 4.56
C LEU A 52 -7.67 -8.87 4.06
N GLY A 53 -8.69 -9.30 4.81
CA GLY A 53 -10.11 -9.06 4.51
C GLY A 53 -10.70 -7.79 5.12
N SER A 54 -9.91 -7.02 5.89
CA SER A 54 -10.37 -5.83 6.58
C SER A 54 -10.57 -4.65 5.62
N VAL A 55 -11.59 -3.84 5.90
CA VAL A 55 -11.81 -2.55 5.22
C VAL A 55 -10.58 -1.63 5.34
N HIS A 56 -9.85 -1.72 6.46
CA HIS A 56 -8.63 -0.94 6.70
C HIS A 56 -7.51 -1.32 5.74
N THR A 57 -7.38 -2.58 5.37
CA THR A 57 -6.38 -3.04 4.39
C THR A 57 -6.68 -2.49 3.00
N GLN A 58 -7.96 -2.43 2.62
CA GLN A 58 -8.38 -1.82 1.36
C GLN A 58 -8.05 -0.32 1.33
N ILE A 59 -8.38 0.40 2.42
CA ILE A 59 -8.05 1.82 2.58
C ILE A 59 -6.54 2.05 2.48
N LEU A 60 -5.73 1.21 3.14
CA LEU A 60 -4.27 1.29 3.07
C LEU A 60 -3.76 1.12 1.64
N ILE A 61 -4.21 0.07 0.93
CA ILE A 61 -3.80 -0.17 -0.45
C ILE A 61 -4.23 0.98 -1.36
N ASP A 62 -5.47 1.46 -1.24
CA ASP A 62 -5.98 2.57 -2.05
C ASP A 62 -5.15 3.85 -1.80
N THR A 63 -4.82 4.14 -0.54
CA THR A 63 -3.97 5.29 -0.18
C THR A 63 -2.55 5.15 -0.74
N LEU A 64 -1.95 3.97 -0.69
CA LEU A 64 -0.63 3.72 -1.27
C LEU A 64 -0.66 3.89 -2.80
N MET A 65 -1.72 3.43 -3.47
CA MET A 65 -1.90 3.66 -4.90
C MET A 65 -2.04 5.15 -5.23
N ASP A 66 -2.83 5.88 -4.45
CA ASP A 66 -3.00 7.33 -4.61
C ASP A 66 -1.65 8.05 -4.44
N GLY A 67 -0.86 7.65 -3.45
CA GLY A 67 0.50 8.16 -3.21
C GLY A 67 1.46 7.92 -4.38
N ILE A 68 1.42 6.75 -5.03
CA ILE A 68 2.21 6.44 -6.23
C ILE A 68 1.80 7.33 -7.42
N THR A 69 0.53 7.73 -7.48
CA THR A 69 0.00 8.56 -8.56
C THR A 69 0.13 10.06 -8.31
N HIS A 70 0.75 10.46 -7.19
CA HIS A 70 0.86 11.86 -6.79
C HIS A 70 1.60 12.70 -7.87
N PRO A 71 1.07 13.86 -8.29
CA PRO A 71 1.56 14.54 -9.49
C PRO A 71 2.92 15.23 -9.32
N THR A 72 3.26 15.68 -8.12
CA THR A 72 4.40 16.58 -7.86
C THR A 72 5.42 15.96 -6.92
N ASP A 73 4.97 15.51 -5.75
CA ASP A 73 5.83 14.90 -4.73
C ASP A 73 6.45 13.57 -5.20
N THR A 74 7.77 13.58 -5.46
CA THR A 74 8.54 12.40 -5.84
C THR A 74 8.86 11.51 -4.64
N ALA A 75 9.12 12.09 -3.47
CA ALA A 75 9.48 11.36 -2.27
C ALA A 75 8.29 10.51 -1.79
N LEU A 76 7.09 11.09 -1.81
CA LEU A 76 5.85 10.39 -1.52
C LEU A 76 5.61 9.23 -2.51
N ARG A 77 5.86 9.44 -3.81
CA ARG A 77 5.70 8.38 -4.82
C ARG A 77 6.63 7.19 -4.58
N ASP A 78 7.92 7.46 -4.42
CA ASP A 78 8.92 6.42 -4.21
C ASP A 78 8.69 5.68 -2.88
N TYR A 79 8.32 6.41 -1.83
CA TYR A 79 8.03 5.81 -0.53
C TYR A 79 6.74 4.99 -0.54
N SER A 80 5.68 5.46 -1.21
CA SER A 80 4.44 4.71 -1.41
C SER A 80 4.69 3.40 -2.17
N ALA A 81 5.52 3.44 -3.21
CA ALA A 81 5.92 2.25 -3.98
C ALA A 81 6.70 1.26 -3.10
N LYS A 82 7.62 1.75 -2.25
CA LYS A 82 8.36 0.92 -1.29
C LYS A 82 7.42 0.23 -0.29
N CYS A 83 6.48 0.97 0.30
CA CYS A 83 5.50 0.41 1.24
C CYS A 83 4.62 -0.66 0.58
N LEU A 84 4.19 -0.42 -0.66
CA LEU A 84 3.37 -1.36 -1.41
C LEU A 84 4.14 -2.62 -1.80
N ARG A 85 5.42 -2.50 -2.18
CA ARG A 85 6.32 -3.64 -2.41
C ARG A 85 6.46 -4.48 -1.15
N GLU A 86 6.73 -3.85 -0.02
CA GLU A 86 6.84 -4.53 1.28
C GLU A 86 5.54 -5.25 1.65
N PHE A 87 4.39 -4.61 1.45
CA PHE A 87 3.08 -5.24 1.65
C PHE A 87 2.93 -6.54 0.83
N VAL A 88 3.29 -6.53 -0.45
CA VAL A 88 3.17 -7.73 -1.31
C VAL A 88 4.14 -8.82 -0.90
N ILE A 89 5.40 -8.48 -0.65
CA ILE A 89 6.43 -9.44 -0.21
C ILE A 89 5.99 -10.11 1.09
N TRP A 90 5.50 -9.34 2.06
CA TRP A 90 5.05 -9.88 3.33
C TRP A 90 3.73 -10.63 3.24
N SER A 91 2.82 -10.23 2.34
CA SER A 91 1.61 -11.01 2.05
C SER A 91 1.96 -12.43 1.59
N ILE A 92 2.98 -12.56 0.73
CA ILE A 92 3.46 -13.86 0.26
C ILE A 92 4.16 -14.62 1.40
N LYS A 93 5.08 -13.96 2.13
CA LYS A 93 5.84 -14.59 3.24
C LYS A 93 4.95 -15.06 4.38
N GLN A 94 3.88 -14.34 4.70
CA GLN A 94 2.97 -14.67 5.81
C GLN A 94 1.88 -15.68 5.40
N SER A 95 1.76 -16.00 4.11
CA SER A 95 0.81 -17.01 3.64
C SER A 95 1.29 -18.41 3.98
N ARG A 96 0.51 -19.17 4.78
CA ARG A 96 0.72 -20.62 4.96
C ARG A 96 0.25 -21.36 3.71
N ALA A 97 0.83 -22.53 3.42
CA ALA A 97 0.54 -23.31 2.21
C ALA A 97 -0.96 -23.62 1.97
N LYS A 98 -1.77 -23.73 3.04
CA LYS A 98 -3.24 -23.94 2.95
C LYS A 98 -4.04 -22.65 2.72
N ASP A 99 -3.50 -21.50 3.10
CA ASP A 99 -4.14 -20.17 2.92
C ASP A 99 -3.72 -19.49 1.61
N LEU A 100 -2.77 -20.11 0.90
CA LEU A 100 -2.19 -19.59 -0.33
C LEU A 100 -3.23 -19.39 -1.43
N GLU A 101 -4.29 -20.21 -1.52
CA GLU A 101 -5.34 -20.03 -2.53
C GLU A 101 -6.18 -18.76 -2.29
N LYS A 102 -6.52 -18.48 -1.02
CA LYS A 102 -7.24 -17.25 -0.63
C LYS A 102 -6.35 -16.02 -0.75
N SER A 103 -5.10 -16.09 -0.29
CA SER A 103 -4.16 -14.98 -0.41
C SER A 103 -3.74 -14.73 -1.86
N GLN A 104 -3.59 -15.77 -2.70
CA GLN A 104 -3.37 -15.61 -4.14
C GLN A 104 -4.52 -14.90 -4.83
N THR A 105 -5.77 -15.13 -4.44
CA THR A 105 -6.93 -14.47 -5.05
C THR A 105 -6.91 -12.96 -4.79
N ASN A 106 -6.49 -12.56 -3.59
CA ASN A 106 -6.41 -11.15 -3.20
C ASN A 106 -5.09 -10.48 -3.65
N ILE A 107 -3.95 -11.18 -3.68
CA ILE A 107 -2.72 -10.72 -4.34
C ILE A 107 -2.98 -10.51 -5.83
N LYS A 108 -3.72 -11.41 -6.49
CA LYS A 108 -4.18 -11.20 -7.88
C LYS A 108 -5.07 -9.97 -8.00
N ALA A 109 -5.90 -9.64 -7.01
CA ALA A 109 -6.70 -8.42 -7.01
C ALA A 109 -5.84 -7.15 -6.85
N VAL A 110 -4.84 -7.17 -5.96
CA VAL A 110 -3.86 -6.09 -5.80
C VAL A 110 -3.04 -5.92 -7.08
N LEU A 111 -2.52 -7.01 -7.63
CA LEU A 111 -1.81 -7.01 -8.92
C LEU A 111 -2.71 -6.52 -10.06
N LYS A 112 -3.98 -6.93 -10.13
CA LYS A 112 -4.93 -6.41 -11.12
C LYS A 112 -5.14 -4.90 -10.98
N LYS A 113 -5.25 -4.38 -9.75
CA LYS A 113 -5.30 -2.92 -9.51
C LYS A 113 -3.99 -2.24 -9.96
N MET A 114 -2.83 -2.82 -9.65
CA MET A 114 -1.53 -2.30 -10.12
C MET A 114 -1.44 -2.29 -11.65
N PHE A 115 -1.77 -3.40 -12.31
CA PHE A 115 -1.78 -3.50 -13.76
C PHE A 115 -2.79 -2.55 -14.39
N SER A 116 -3.97 -2.37 -13.78
CA SER A 116 -4.96 -1.38 -14.19
C SER A 116 -4.43 0.06 -14.09
N LEU A 117 -3.57 0.36 -13.11
CA LEU A 117 -2.90 1.65 -12.98
C LEU A 117 -1.81 1.83 -14.05
N CYS A 118 -1.05 0.77 -14.38
CA CYS A 118 -0.06 0.79 -15.46
C CYS A 118 -0.67 1.04 -16.84
N VAL A 119 -1.92 0.61 -17.06
CA VAL A 119 -2.66 0.81 -18.32
C VAL A 119 -3.46 2.14 -18.30
N HIS A 120 -3.39 2.91 -17.21
CA HIS A 120 -4.20 4.12 -17.06
C HIS A 120 -3.75 5.23 -18.05
N PRO A 121 -4.69 5.93 -18.71
CA PRO A 121 -4.38 6.99 -19.69
C PRO A 121 -3.68 8.23 -19.11
N CYS A 122 -3.51 8.31 -17.80
CA CYS A 122 -2.92 9.47 -17.12
C CYS A 122 -1.39 9.30 -17.02
N PRO A 123 -0.56 10.24 -17.51
CA PRO A 123 0.89 10.12 -17.54
C PRO A 123 1.52 9.97 -16.16
N THR A 124 1.00 10.62 -15.11
CA THR A 124 1.51 10.50 -13.74
C THR A 124 1.22 9.12 -13.14
N LYS A 125 0.06 8.53 -13.46
CA LYS A 125 -0.27 7.14 -13.12
C LYS A 125 0.56 6.12 -13.91
N ARG A 126 0.93 6.45 -15.15
CA ARG A 126 1.81 5.64 -16.01
C ARG A 126 3.29 5.73 -15.60
N LEU A 127 3.76 6.91 -15.20
CA LEU A 127 5.14 7.19 -14.81
C LEU A 127 5.52 6.57 -13.46
N GLY A 128 4.54 6.27 -12.59
CA GLY A 128 4.77 5.42 -11.41
C GLY A 128 5.43 4.07 -11.76
N ASN A 129 5.26 3.58 -13.00
CA ASN A 129 5.90 2.37 -13.51
C ASN A 129 7.40 2.56 -13.85
N TYR A 130 7.92 3.77 -13.99
CA TYR A 130 9.36 3.98 -14.25
C TYR A 130 10.21 3.90 -12.98
N SER A 131 9.59 4.04 -11.79
CA SER A 131 10.21 3.66 -10.51
C SER A 131 10.13 2.15 -10.24
N ILE A 132 9.33 1.37 -11.00
CA ILE A 132 9.20 -0.08 -10.90
C ILE A 132 10.41 -0.90 -11.43
N PRO A 133 11.18 -0.50 -12.47
CA PRO A 133 12.38 -1.24 -12.85
C PRO A 133 13.50 -1.24 -11.78
N LYS A 134 13.46 -0.36 -10.78
CA LYS A 134 14.32 -0.46 -9.58
C LYS A 134 13.84 -1.50 -8.55
N ILE A 135 12.69 -2.16 -8.78
CA ILE A 135 12.08 -3.13 -7.87
C ILE A 135 12.65 -4.55 -8.07
N PHE A 136 13.39 -4.80 -9.17
CA PHE A 136 13.89 -6.12 -9.58
C PHE A 136 15.42 -6.21 -9.73
N ASN A 137 16.19 -5.27 -9.20
CA ASN A 137 17.65 -5.38 -9.11
C ASN A 137 18.10 -5.14 -7.67
#